data_AF-A0A8S3QAJ6-F1
#
_entry.id   AF-A0A8S3QAJ6-F1
#
_cell.length_a   1.000
_cell.length_b   1.000
_cell.length_c   1.000
_cell.angle_alpha   90.00
_cell.angle_beta   90.00
_cell.angle_gamma   90.00
#
_symmetry.space_group_name_H-M   'P 1'
#
loop_
_entity.id
_entity.type
_entity.pdbx_description
1 polymer ?
#
loop_
_entity_poly.entity_id
_entity_poly.type
_entity_poly.pdbx_seq_one_letter_code
_entity_poly.pdbx_strand_id
1 'polypeptide(L)'
;MLDVKSSASDYIYSAINLHRLRAYDRNANFRGVPVNLPEPLEPQWPLTGFQQLRPEHKIMLPKLTTEQIEGYFLYRMAEDRQASGDIKALEKGKKMFESHRILACSFYQSGQNTFLSGIVGAAMRHKVTYNYKIKIDRCTGEPLNSHCECPAGKGPHGTCKHIAAVMMMLMHFIQTGDVQVEKCCTENLQTFHKPKAFYNGSPVKTQNIPSKRKHLDSILDDPRPAKFQNLKGYNDHVRNSLINFCSTSSMDISLRYIYPKADLQNAVHDHDYLERPFAEYWIDNALKVTENDCKAIEKCTRKQSKCNEWFRHRKWRLTASRFGEITRMTCRRNKNKLCKTLINSHKIVRKCLLHGKQFESKAICKFEAQKGVKCRPSGLFVRPDFPFLGASPDGIVDGDF
;
A
#
# COMPACT_ATOMS: atom_id res chain seq x y z
N MET A 1 -40.83 3.60 28.55
CA MET A 1 -40.33 2.79 29.67
C MET A 1 -38.98 2.22 29.27
N LEU A 2 -37.92 3.00 29.46
CA LEU A 2 -36.52 2.56 29.43
C LEU A 2 -35.80 3.38 30.50
N ASP A 3 -35.47 2.68 31.58
CA ASP A 3 -34.70 3.14 32.73
C ASP A 3 -33.35 3.71 32.29
N VAL A 4 -33.08 4.96 32.67
CA VAL A 4 -31.71 5.48 32.78
C VAL A 4 -31.45 5.70 34.27
N LYS A 5 -31.07 4.63 34.96
CA LYS A 5 -30.36 4.73 36.24
C LYS A 5 -28.91 5.12 35.97
N SER A 6 -28.65 6.40 35.73
CA SER A 6 -27.29 6.93 35.86
C SER A 6 -26.95 6.99 37.35
N SER A 7 -26.11 6.06 37.79
CA SER A 7 -25.81 5.87 39.21
C SER A 7 -25.11 7.10 39.80
N ALA A 8 -25.50 7.48 41.01
CA ALA A 8 -24.95 8.62 41.75
C ALA A 8 -23.41 8.54 42.00
N SER A 9 -22.78 7.37 41.76
CA SER A 9 -21.34 7.19 41.93
C SER A 9 -20.50 7.93 40.89
N ASP A 10 -20.99 8.09 39.65
CA ASP A 10 -20.23 8.75 38.57
C ASP A 10 -20.10 10.26 38.81
N TYR A 11 -21.13 10.89 39.39
CA TYR A 11 -21.07 12.29 39.80
C TYR A 11 -20.10 12.50 40.97
N ILE A 12 -20.08 11.59 41.94
CA ILE A 12 -19.19 11.64 43.10
C ILE A 12 -17.71 11.49 42.67
N TYR A 13 -17.41 10.57 41.75
CA TYR A 13 -16.04 10.40 41.24
C TYR A 13 -15.53 11.59 40.43
N SER A 14 -16.39 12.25 39.64
CA SER A 14 -15.98 13.46 38.91
C SER A 14 -15.73 14.66 39.85
N ALA A 15 -16.57 14.81 40.90
CA ALA A 15 -16.43 15.87 41.88
C ALA A 15 -15.17 15.69 42.75
N ILE A 16 -14.85 14.47 43.17
CA ILE A 16 -13.62 14.17 43.93
C ILE A 16 -12.37 14.52 43.12
N ASN A 17 -12.34 14.21 41.82
CA ASN A 17 -11.21 14.54 40.97
C ASN A 17 -11.06 16.06 40.75
N LEU A 18 -12.16 16.80 40.62
CA LEU A 18 -12.13 18.25 40.48
C LEU A 18 -11.66 18.94 41.77
N HIS A 19 -12.09 18.46 42.94
CA HIS A 19 -11.62 18.97 44.22
C HIS A 19 -10.14 18.68 44.46
N ARG A 20 -9.64 17.53 43.97
CA ARG A 20 -8.23 17.17 44.02
C ARG A 20 -7.38 18.09 43.13
N LEU A 21 -7.82 18.36 41.89
CA LEU A 21 -7.20 19.35 40.99
C LEU A 21 -7.17 20.76 41.61
N ARG A 22 -8.28 21.22 42.21
CA ARG A 22 -8.32 22.51 42.91
C ARG A 22 -7.50 22.55 44.20
N ALA A 23 -7.23 21.40 44.83
CA ALA A 23 -6.29 21.31 45.94
C ALA A 23 -4.83 21.40 45.48
N TYR A 24 -4.50 20.87 44.30
CA TYR A 24 -3.18 21.03 43.68
C TYR A 24 -2.86 22.50 43.34
N ASP A 25 -3.82 23.24 42.78
CA ASP A 25 -3.62 24.68 42.47
C ASP A 25 -3.46 25.53 43.73
N ARG A 26 -4.18 25.19 44.82
CA ARG A 26 -4.11 25.93 46.09
C ARG A 26 -2.83 25.69 46.88
N ASN A 27 -2.22 24.52 46.74
CA ASN A 27 -1.10 24.17 47.61
C ASN A 27 0.25 24.75 47.18
N ALA A 28 0.40 25.38 46.00
CA ALA A 28 1.65 26.01 45.54
C ALA A 28 2.96 25.18 45.71
N ASN A 29 2.87 23.90 46.03
CA ASN A 29 3.94 23.02 46.49
C ASN A 29 4.98 22.69 45.40
N PHE A 30 4.76 23.14 44.17
CA PHE A 30 5.67 22.96 43.03
C PHE A 30 6.37 24.26 42.59
N ARG A 31 6.12 25.39 43.26
CA ARG A 31 6.95 26.58 43.07
C ARG A 31 8.19 26.44 43.95
N GLY A 32 9.13 25.59 43.52
CA GLY A 32 10.52 25.75 43.95
C GLY A 32 11.01 27.17 43.63
N VAL A 33 12.14 27.57 44.24
CA VAL A 33 12.80 28.85 43.93
C VAL A 33 12.80 29.05 42.41
N PRO A 34 12.34 30.20 41.87
CA PRO A 34 12.33 30.43 40.44
C PRO A 34 13.75 30.21 39.92
N VAL A 35 13.93 29.13 39.18
CA VAL A 35 15.17 28.88 38.47
C VAL A 35 15.23 29.96 37.41
N ASN A 36 16.05 30.99 37.63
CA ASN A 36 16.44 31.93 36.58
C ASN A 36 17.22 31.10 35.55
N LEU A 37 16.49 30.54 34.59
CA LEU A 37 17.10 29.93 33.42
C LEU A 37 17.78 31.08 32.68
N PRO A 38 19.10 31.04 32.47
CA PRO A 38 19.78 32.05 31.65
C PRO A 38 19.09 32.11 30.29
N GLU A 39 18.99 33.30 29.71
CA GLU A 39 18.50 33.46 28.33
C GLU A 39 19.29 32.49 27.43
N PRO A 40 18.60 31.64 26.63
CA PRO A 40 19.30 30.69 25.78
C PRO A 40 20.22 31.48 24.85
N LEU A 41 21.52 31.20 24.93
CA LEU A 41 22.54 31.68 24.00
C LEU A 41 22.24 31.12 22.60
N GLU A 42 21.31 31.75 21.89
CA GLU A 42 20.99 31.35 20.52
C GLU A 42 22.17 31.73 19.62
N PRO A 43 22.77 30.76 18.91
CA PRO A 43 23.83 31.08 17.95
C PRO A 43 23.25 32.00 16.88
N GLN A 44 23.87 33.15 16.64
CA GLN A 44 23.46 34.04 15.55
C GLN A 44 23.71 33.33 14.21
N TRP A 45 22.63 32.96 13.52
CA TRP A 45 22.68 32.34 12.19
C TRP A 45 22.48 33.40 11.10
N PRO A 46 23.32 33.42 10.06
CA PRO A 46 23.10 34.27 8.91
C PRO A 46 21.81 33.87 8.19
N LEU A 47 21.05 34.85 7.70
CA LEU A 47 19.79 34.64 6.97
C LEU A 47 19.99 34.64 5.45
N THR A 48 21.04 35.29 4.96
CA THR A 48 21.33 35.51 3.54
C THR A 48 22.80 35.27 3.22
N GLY A 49 23.11 34.96 1.95
CA GLY A 49 24.48 34.79 1.47
C GLY A 49 24.94 33.35 1.22
N PHE A 50 24.09 32.36 1.50
CA PHE A 50 24.41 30.95 1.22
C PHE A 50 24.54 30.69 -0.28
N GLN A 51 25.65 30.07 -0.66
CA GLN A 51 25.92 29.59 -2.01
C GLN A 51 25.91 28.06 -2.01
N GLN A 52 25.40 27.45 -3.08
CA GLN A 52 25.42 26.00 -3.22
C GLN A 52 26.86 25.49 -3.27
N LEU A 53 27.13 24.39 -2.57
CA LEU A 53 28.46 23.78 -2.56
C LEU A 53 28.83 23.29 -3.96
N ARG A 54 30.03 23.64 -4.42
CA ARG A 54 30.58 23.35 -5.76
C ARG A 54 32.05 22.95 -5.60
N PRO A 55 32.64 22.18 -6.53
CA PRO A 55 34.03 21.72 -6.41
C PRO A 55 35.07 22.84 -6.18
N GLU A 56 34.83 24.02 -6.75
CA GLU A 56 35.67 25.22 -6.58
C GLU A 56 35.80 25.69 -5.12
N HIS A 57 34.78 25.41 -4.29
CA HIS A 57 34.74 25.82 -2.89
C HIS A 57 35.62 24.96 -1.96
N LYS A 58 36.27 23.90 -2.49
CA LYS A 58 37.18 23.03 -1.73
C LYS A 58 38.30 23.82 -1.04
N ILE A 59 38.86 24.83 -1.72
CA ILE A 59 39.98 25.65 -1.21
C ILE A 59 39.51 26.60 -0.10
N MET A 60 38.21 26.94 -0.09
CA MET A 60 37.65 27.92 0.85
C MET A 60 37.30 27.29 2.19
N LEU A 61 36.99 26.00 2.24
CA LEU A 61 36.57 25.32 3.46
C LEU A 61 37.76 25.02 4.39
N PRO A 62 37.56 25.09 5.72
CA PRO A 62 38.58 24.68 6.67
C PRO A 62 38.87 23.19 6.55
N LYS A 63 40.10 22.78 6.89
CA LYS A 63 40.43 21.36 7.01
C LYS A 63 39.64 20.77 8.18
N LEU A 64 38.86 19.73 7.91
CA LEU A 64 38.09 19.01 8.90
C LEU A 64 38.67 17.60 9.04
N THR A 65 39.09 17.21 10.24
CA THR A 65 39.63 15.87 10.50
C THR A 65 38.62 14.98 11.22
N THR A 66 38.85 13.67 11.15
CA THR A 66 38.00 12.68 11.82
C THR A 66 38.00 12.90 13.34
N GLU A 67 39.15 13.26 13.92
CA GLU A 67 39.30 13.49 15.36
C GLU A 67 38.48 14.69 15.82
N GLN A 68 38.36 15.74 15.00
CA GLN A 68 37.53 16.91 15.30
C GLN A 68 36.03 16.56 15.28
N ILE A 69 35.60 15.74 14.32
CA ILE A 69 34.21 15.27 14.24
C ILE A 69 33.90 14.35 15.43
N GLU A 70 34.76 13.36 15.69
CA GLU A 70 34.60 12.44 16.81
C GLU A 70 34.63 13.18 18.14
N GLY A 71 35.54 14.14 18.31
CA GLY A 71 35.61 15.03 19.46
C GLY A 71 34.30 15.77 19.69
N TYR A 72 33.67 16.32 18.64
CA TYR A 72 32.38 17.01 18.74
C TYR A 72 31.22 16.09 19.16
N PHE A 73 31.23 14.83 18.72
CA PHE A 73 30.19 13.84 19.06
C PHE A 73 30.41 13.16 20.42
N LEU A 74 31.67 13.08 20.87
CA LEU A 74 32.05 12.51 22.17
C LEU A 74 31.89 13.55 23.28
N TYR A 75 32.43 14.75 23.06
CA TYR A 75 32.46 15.86 24.01
C TYR A 75 31.54 16.95 23.51
N ARG A 76 30.28 16.92 23.95
CA ARG A 76 29.33 17.98 23.62
C ARG A 76 29.82 19.23 24.34
N MET A 77 30.36 20.21 23.59
CA MET A 77 30.74 21.51 24.15
C MET A 77 29.50 22.38 24.39
N ALA A 78 28.59 21.89 25.25
CA ALA A 78 27.85 22.77 26.13
C ALA A 78 28.76 23.09 27.32
N GLU A 79 28.47 24.17 28.03
CA GLU A 79 29.25 24.69 29.18
C GLU A 79 29.68 23.62 30.22
N ASP A 80 29.05 22.44 30.22
CA ASP A 80 29.24 21.35 31.17
C ASP A 80 30.35 20.32 30.85
N ARG A 81 31.01 20.36 29.67
CA ARG A 81 32.07 19.38 29.25
C ARG A 81 31.74 17.88 29.49
N GLN A 82 30.46 17.49 29.52
CA GLN A 82 30.06 16.11 29.77
C GLN A 82 30.19 15.24 28.50
N ALA A 83 30.62 13.98 28.68
CA ALA A 83 30.69 13.02 27.59
C ALA A 83 29.28 12.56 27.17
N SER A 84 28.87 12.87 25.93
CA SER A 84 27.56 12.51 25.38
C SER A 84 27.50 11.06 24.88
N GLY A 85 28.65 10.49 24.52
CA GLY A 85 28.75 9.08 24.12
C GLY A 85 27.98 8.73 22.84
N ASP A 86 27.80 9.68 21.91
CA ASP A 86 26.99 9.50 20.69
C ASP A 86 27.70 8.74 19.55
N ILE A 87 28.55 7.76 19.88
CA ILE A 87 29.31 6.94 18.91
C ILE A 87 28.36 6.21 17.94
N LYS A 88 27.20 5.76 18.44
CA LYS A 88 26.15 5.13 17.62
C LYS A 88 25.57 6.07 16.57
N ALA A 89 25.62 7.39 16.78
CA ALA A 89 25.15 8.37 15.81
C ALA A 89 26.14 8.50 14.64
N LEU A 90 27.45 8.41 14.90
CA LEU A 90 28.49 8.40 13.88
C LEU A 90 28.38 7.17 12.97
N GLU A 91 28.27 5.96 13.54
CA GLU A 91 28.10 4.73 12.73
C GLU A 91 26.86 4.79 11.83
N LYS A 92 25.74 5.28 12.37
CA LYS A 92 24.49 5.44 11.60
C LYS A 92 24.61 6.57 10.59
N GLY A 93 25.37 7.62 10.89
CA GLY A 93 25.67 8.72 9.99
C GLY A 93 26.48 8.26 8.79
N LYS A 94 27.49 7.41 9.00
CA LYS A 94 28.29 6.80 7.92
C LYS A 94 27.42 6.03 6.93
N LYS A 95 26.52 5.18 7.42
CA LYS A 95 25.55 4.46 6.59
C LYS A 95 24.61 5.40 5.81
N MET A 96 24.26 6.55 6.40
CA MET A 96 23.44 7.56 5.72
C MET A 96 24.20 8.31 4.63
N PHE A 97 25.48 8.58 4.85
CA PHE A 97 26.37 9.14 3.84
C PHE A 97 26.56 8.16 2.65
N GLU A 98 26.90 6.89 2.94
CA GLU A 98 27.08 5.84 1.92
C GLU A 98 25.81 5.55 1.11
N SER A 99 24.62 5.85 1.66
CA SER A 99 23.33 5.70 0.96
C SER A 99 22.85 6.97 0.27
N HIS A 100 23.73 7.97 0.09
CA HIS A 100 23.48 9.23 -0.63
C HIS A 100 22.20 9.96 -0.18
N ARG A 101 21.97 10.08 1.14
CA ARG A 101 20.75 10.70 1.68
C ARG A 101 20.81 12.21 1.86
N ILE A 102 21.92 12.85 1.47
CA ILE A 102 22.10 14.29 1.56
C ILE A 102 21.60 14.87 0.24
N LEU A 103 20.62 15.76 0.30
CA LEU A 103 19.91 16.28 -0.87
C LEU A 103 20.47 17.61 -1.36
N ALA A 104 20.93 18.45 -0.45
CA ALA A 104 21.51 19.74 -0.77
C ALA A 104 22.44 20.19 0.35
N CYS A 105 23.53 20.84 -0.02
CA CYS A 105 24.45 21.51 0.89
C CYS A 105 24.79 22.88 0.32
N SER A 106 24.63 23.91 1.13
CA SER A 106 25.03 25.28 0.85
C SER A 106 25.92 25.79 1.97
N PHE A 107 26.84 26.69 1.65
CA PHE A 107 27.79 27.25 2.59
C PHE A 107 27.81 28.77 2.50
N TYR A 108 28.22 29.43 3.57
CA TYR A 108 28.44 30.85 3.67
C TYR A 108 29.60 31.13 4.62
N GLN A 109 30.49 32.04 4.25
CA GLN A 109 31.64 32.39 5.07
C GLN A 109 31.50 33.83 5.54
N SER A 110 31.65 34.04 6.85
CA SER A 110 31.65 35.37 7.46
C SER A 110 32.71 35.44 8.57
N GLY A 111 33.72 36.28 8.35
CA GLY A 111 34.83 36.47 9.28
C GLY A 111 35.60 35.16 9.56
N GLN A 112 35.65 34.78 10.84
CA GLN A 112 36.28 33.56 11.34
C GLN A 112 35.35 32.33 11.27
N ASN A 113 34.10 32.46 10.86
CA ASN A 113 33.15 31.34 10.89
C ASN A 113 32.71 30.91 9.48
N THR A 114 32.60 29.60 9.29
CA THR A 114 31.96 28.97 8.13
C THR A 114 30.61 28.40 8.55
N PHE A 115 29.54 28.83 7.90
CA PHE A 115 28.19 28.36 8.11
C PHE A 115 27.77 27.44 6.98
N LEU A 116 27.15 26.32 7.33
CA LEU A 116 26.63 25.32 6.40
C LEU A 116 25.14 25.13 6.66
N SER A 117 24.36 25.09 5.60
CA SER A 117 22.93 24.83 5.67
C SER A 117 22.51 23.94 4.51
N GLY A 118 21.58 23.02 4.74
CA GLY A 118 21.17 22.08 3.71
C GLY A 118 20.02 21.19 4.11
N ILE A 119 19.74 20.22 3.24
CA ILE A 119 18.61 19.30 3.38
C ILE A 119 19.14 17.87 3.41
N VAL A 120 18.67 17.09 4.39
CA VAL A 120 19.01 15.67 4.54
C VAL A 120 17.73 14.84 4.66
N GLY A 121 17.65 13.75 3.90
CA GLY A 121 16.50 12.84 3.91
C GLY A 121 16.49 11.91 5.11
N ALA A 122 15.32 11.54 5.61
CA ALA A 122 15.19 10.60 6.72
C ALA A 122 15.59 9.17 6.31
N ALA A 123 16.36 8.49 7.16
CA ALA A 123 16.90 7.14 6.88
C ALA A 123 15.86 6.12 6.34
N MET A 124 14.67 6.04 6.93
CA MET A 124 13.65 5.02 6.55
C MET A 124 12.46 5.57 5.77
N ARG A 125 12.35 6.90 5.58
CA ARG A 125 11.18 7.53 4.95
C ARG A 125 11.63 8.46 3.84
N HIS A 126 11.57 7.98 2.59
CA HIS A 126 12.04 8.71 1.40
C HIS A 126 11.39 10.09 1.17
N LYS A 127 10.18 10.33 1.72
CA LYS A 127 9.47 11.60 1.58
C LYS A 127 9.71 12.60 2.72
N VAL A 128 10.41 12.20 3.78
CA VAL A 128 10.66 13.06 4.94
C VAL A 128 12.07 13.59 4.84
N THR A 129 12.21 14.90 4.96
CA THR A 129 13.48 15.62 4.93
C THR A 129 13.59 16.50 6.18
N TYR A 130 14.82 16.82 6.55
CA TYR A 130 15.13 17.71 7.66
C TYR A 130 16.12 18.76 7.17
N ASN A 131 15.91 20.01 7.59
CA ASN A 131 16.92 21.04 7.42
C ASN A 131 17.98 20.90 8.52
N TYR A 132 19.22 21.17 8.16
CA TYR A 132 20.33 21.24 9.11
C TYR A 132 21.07 22.57 8.96
N LYS A 133 21.69 23.00 10.06
CA LYS A 133 22.61 24.13 10.12
C LYS A 133 23.83 23.73 10.94
N ILE A 134 25.03 24.03 10.46
CA ILE A 134 26.29 23.75 11.15
C ILE A 134 27.18 24.98 11.07
N LYS A 135 27.83 25.33 12.17
CA LYS A 135 28.81 26.41 12.26
C LYS A 135 30.16 25.78 12.59
N ILE A 136 31.17 26.06 11.76
CA ILE A 136 32.53 25.55 11.89
C ILE A 136 33.48 26.74 11.96
N ASP A 137 34.47 26.69 12.84
CA ASP A 137 35.53 27.68 12.86
C ASP A 137 36.44 27.55 11.63
N ARG A 138 36.78 28.67 11.01
CA ARG A 138 37.54 28.72 9.75
C ARG A 138 39.02 28.45 9.97
N CYS A 139 39.58 28.86 11.11
CA CYS A 139 41.00 28.74 11.38
C CYS A 139 41.37 27.35 11.88
N THR A 140 40.59 26.82 12.83
CA THR A 140 40.85 25.51 13.44
C THR A 140 40.16 24.37 12.71
N GLY A 141 39.02 24.62 12.04
CA GLY A 141 38.15 23.57 11.49
C GLY A 141 37.27 22.89 12.53
N GLU A 142 37.23 23.38 13.77
CA GLU A 142 36.43 22.78 14.83
C GLU A 142 34.93 23.10 14.64
N PRO A 143 34.04 22.09 14.72
CA PRO A 143 32.61 22.34 14.74
C PRO A 143 32.20 23.03 16.05
N LEU A 144 31.55 24.19 15.96
CA LEU A 144 31.12 24.98 17.12
C LEU A 144 29.67 24.67 17.48
N ASN A 145 28.75 24.83 16.52
CA ASN A 145 27.31 24.67 16.75
C ASN A 145 26.67 23.85 15.63
N SER A 146 25.62 23.13 15.98
CA SER A 146 24.86 22.33 15.03
C SER A 146 23.39 22.27 15.41
N HIS A 147 22.53 22.27 14.41
CA HIS A 147 21.09 22.19 14.55
C HIS A 147 20.53 21.33 13.42
N CYS A 148 19.58 20.47 13.74
CA CYS A 148 18.81 19.68 12.79
C CYS A 148 17.36 19.57 13.28
N GLU A 149 16.41 19.69 12.36
CA GLU A 149 14.97 19.63 12.66
C GLU A 149 14.49 18.26 13.18
N CYS A 150 15.33 17.23 13.11
CA CYS A 150 14.98 15.92 13.63
C CYS A 150 14.87 15.92 15.17
N PRO A 151 14.07 15.01 15.76
CA PRO A 151 13.85 14.98 17.21
C PRO A 151 15.12 14.86 18.06
N ALA A 152 16.17 14.20 17.53
CA ALA A 152 17.44 13.97 18.21
C ALA A 152 18.49 15.06 17.95
N GLY A 153 18.24 16.01 17.05
CA GLY A 153 19.24 16.95 16.54
C GLY A 153 18.94 18.41 16.84
N LYS A 154 17.99 18.69 17.73
CA LYS A 154 17.66 20.07 18.11
C LYS A 154 18.91 20.76 18.68
N GLY A 155 19.23 21.92 18.11
CA GLY A 155 20.38 22.73 18.49
C GLY A 155 20.29 23.30 19.92
N PRO A 156 21.33 24.01 20.39
CA PRO A 156 22.47 24.54 19.62
C PRO A 156 23.65 23.58 19.38
N HIS A 157 23.66 22.41 20.03
CA HIS A 157 24.70 21.36 19.85
C HIS A 157 24.05 20.00 19.55
N GLY A 158 23.49 19.82 18.35
CA GLY A 158 22.87 18.57 17.93
C GLY A 158 23.89 17.52 17.46
N THR A 159 23.84 16.31 18.02
CA THR A 159 24.72 15.17 17.67
C THR A 159 23.95 14.04 16.99
N CYS A 160 22.95 14.38 16.18
CA CYS A 160 22.13 13.37 15.52
C CYS A 160 22.88 12.69 14.35
N LYS A 161 22.43 11.49 13.97
CA LYS A 161 22.96 10.75 12.82
C LYS A 161 22.92 11.54 11.50
N HIS A 162 22.03 12.52 11.36
CA HIS A 162 21.97 13.36 10.16
C HIS A 162 23.13 14.36 10.10
N ILE A 163 23.45 15.00 11.24
CA ILE A 163 24.60 15.91 11.36
C ILE A 163 25.90 15.13 11.16
N ALA A 164 25.98 13.91 11.69
CA ALA A 164 27.12 13.01 11.45
C ALA A 164 27.33 12.73 9.96
N ALA A 165 26.26 12.38 9.23
CA ALA A 165 26.33 12.14 7.79
C ALA A 165 26.81 13.37 7.01
N VAL A 166 26.34 14.57 7.38
CA VAL A 166 26.75 15.83 6.75
C VAL A 166 28.23 16.15 7.03
N MET A 167 28.71 15.97 8.26
CA MET A 167 30.12 16.20 8.59
C MET A 167 31.04 15.22 7.88
N MET A 168 30.65 13.95 7.76
CA MET A 168 31.39 12.96 6.97
C MET A 168 31.41 13.30 5.47
N MET A 169 30.29 13.78 4.92
CA MET A 169 30.22 14.28 3.54
C MET A 169 31.14 15.48 3.33
N LEU A 170 31.16 16.43 4.28
CA LEU A 170 32.02 17.60 4.19
C LEU A 170 33.51 17.21 4.24
N MET A 171 33.89 16.32 5.15
CA MET A 171 35.25 15.77 5.23
C MET A 171 35.65 15.07 3.93
N HIS A 172 34.76 14.22 3.37
CA HIS A 172 35.00 13.59 2.08
C HIS A 172 35.16 14.62 0.96
N PHE A 173 34.31 15.64 0.91
CA PHE A 173 34.40 16.73 -0.08
C PHE A 173 35.73 17.50 0.02
N ILE A 174 36.21 17.78 1.23
CA ILE A 174 37.51 18.45 1.43
C ILE A 174 38.68 17.57 0.94
N GLN A 175 38.57 16.25 1.06
CA GLN A 175 39.61 15.32 0.59
C GLN A 175 39.56 15.13 -0.93
N THR A 176 38.41 14.72 -1.47
CA THR A 176 38.27 14.31 -2.88
C THR A 176 37.94 15.48 -3.81
N GLY A 177 37.22 16.49 -3.33
CA GLY A 177 36.62 17.55 -4.15
C GLY A 177 35.30 17.16 -4.82
N ASP A 178 34.79 15.95 -4.55
CA ASP A 178 33.53 15.45 -5.11
C ASP A 178 32.37 15.66 -4.12
N VAL A 179 31.29 16.31 -4.59
CA VAL A 179 30.10 16.59 -3.79
C VAL A 179 29.14 15.40 -3.90
N GLN A 180 29.17 14.50 -2.90
CA GLN A 180 28.29 13.32 -2.88
C GLN A 180 26.89 13.66 -2.36
N VAL A 181 26.11 14.31 -3.20
CA VAL A 181 24.69 14.62 -3.01
C VAL A 181 23.82 13.64 -3.83
N GLU A 182 22.58 13.41 -3.41
CA GLU A 182 21.63 12.56 -4.14
C GLU A 182 21.48 13.03 -5.59
N LYS A 183 21.85 12.15 -6.53
CA LYS A 183 21.80 12.42 -7.96
C LYS A 183 20.37 12.54 -8.47
N CYS A 184 20.15 13.41 -9.44
CA CYS A 184 18.86 13.58 -10.09
C CYS A 184 18.42 12.29 -10.80
N CYS A 185 17.12 12.11 -11.00
CA CYS A 185 16.58 10.90 -11.64
C CYS A 185 17.11 10.66 -13.08
N THR A 186 17.60 11.70 -13.76
CA THR A 186 18.24 11.66 -15.09
C THR A 186 19.73 11.36 -15.05
N GLU A 187 20.40 11.57 -13.91
CA GLU A 187 21.83 11.27 -13.71
C GLU A 187 22.07 9.82 -13.26
N ASN A 188 21.00 9.16 -12.80
CA ASN A 188 21.04 7.76 -12.41
C ASN A 188 20.84 6.85 -13.63
N LEU A 189 21.70 5.83 -13.77
CA LEU A 189 21.55 4.78 -14.80
C LEU A 189 20.16 4.13 -14.72
N GLN A 190 19.54 3.92 -15.88
CA GLN A 190 18.23 3.28 -16.00
C GLN A 190 18.20 1.92 -15.28
N THR A 191 17.31 1.79 -14.29
CA THR A 191 17.21 0.58 -13.45
C THR A 191 16.06 -0.36 -13.84
N PHE A 192 15.25 -0.03 -14.87
CA PHE A 192 14.11 -0.87 -15.28
C PHE A 192 14.50 -2.31 -15.65
N HIS A 193 15.70 -2.52 -16.18
CA HIS A 193 16.22 -3.84 -16.55
C HIS A 193 16.94 -4.56 -15.40
N LYS A 194 17.17 -3.90 -14.26
CA LYS A 194 17.80 -4.51 -13.10
C LYS A 194 16.71 -5.08 -12.19
N PRO A 195 16.69 -6.40 -11.94
CA PRO A 195 15.78 -6.99 -10.97
C PRO A 195 15.96 -6.31 -9.62
N LYS A 196 14.88 -5.78 -9.03
CA LYS A 196 14.93 -5.06 -7.75
C LYS A 196 15.35 -5.96 -6.57
N ALA A 197 15.31 -7.27 -6.75
CA ALA A 197 15.75 -8.26 -5.78
C ALA A 197 16.53 -9.36 -6.50
N PHE A 198 17.66 -9.77 -5.92
CA PHE A 198 18.27 -11.05 -6.28
C PHE A 198 17.32 -12.16 -5.84
N TYR A 199 16.88 -12.98 -6.79
CA TYR A 199 16.05 -14.14 -6.48
C TYR A 199 16.94 -15.18 -5.80
N ASN A 200 16.85 -15.28 -4.47
CA ASN A 200 17.58 -16.25 -3.65
C ASN A 200 16.85 -17.61 -3.54
N GLY A 201 15.82 -17.84 -4.34
CA GLY A 201 15.09 -19.10 -4.33
C GLY A 201 15.85 -20.17 -5.10
N SER A 202 15.84 -21.41 -4.60
CA SER A 202 16.25 -22.56 -5.40
C SER A 202 15.35 -22.68 -6.64
N PRO A 203 15.85 -23.21 -7.76
CA PRO A 203 15.04 -23.49 -8.93
C PRO A 203 13.83 -24.35 -8.53
N VAL A 204 12.62 -23.83 -8.73
CA VAL A 204 11.38 -24.55 -8.42
C VAL A 204 10.99 -25.33 -9.66
N LYS A 205 10.75 -26.64 -9.51
CA LYS A 205 10.21 -27.47 -10.60
C LYS A 205 8.91 -26.84 -11.13
N THR A 206 8.70 -26.85 -12.44
CA THR A 206 7.54 -26.20 -13.10
C THR A 206 6.19 -26.55 -12.46
N GLN A 207 6.03 -27.80 -12.04
CA GLN A 207 4.84 -28.32 -11.32
C GLN A 207 4.56 -27.66 -9.96
N ASN A 208 5.59 -27.12 -9.31
CA ASN A 208 5.52 -26.49 -7.99
C ASN A 208 5.53 -24.97 -8.07
N ILE A 209 5.56 -24.39 -9.28
CA ILE A 209 5.42 -22.95 -9.46
C ILE A 209 3.98 -22.61 -9.05
N PRO A 210 3.77 -21.79 -8.01
CA PRO A 210 2.43 -21.36 -7.64
C PRO A 210 1.86 -20.58 -8.83
N SER A 211 0.86 -21.17 -9.49
CA SER A 211 0.18 -20.52 -10.60
C SER A 211 -0.44 -19.22 -10.08
N LYS A 212 0.12 -18.07 -10.49
CA LYS A 212 -0.47 -16.76 -10.19
C LYS A 212 -1.86 -16.60 -10.83
N ARG A 213 -2.25 -17.48 -11.77
CA ARG A 213 -3.65 -17.63 -12.14
C ARG A 213 -4.35 -18.28 -10.96
N LYS A 214 -4.90 -17.45 -10.08
CA LYS A 214 -6.08 -17.85 -9.31
C LYS A 214 -7.03 -18.47 -10.32
N HIS A 215 -7.30 -19.75 -10.19
CA HIS A 215 -8.31 -20.48 -10.94
C HIS A 215 -9.66 -19.93 -10.50
N LEU A 216 -9.96 -18.69 -10.88
CA LEU A 216 -11.00 -17.90 -10.25
C LEU A 216 -12.38 -18.24 -10.81
N ASP A 217 -12.47 -18.95 -11.93
CA ASP A 217 -13.74 -19.30 -12.55
C ASP A 217 -13.69 -20.67 -13.21
N SER A 218 -13.87 -21.74 -12.41
CA SER A 218 -14.01 -23.12 -12.93
C SER A 218 -15.17 -23.31 -13.91
N ILE A 219 -16.03 -22.30 -14.09
CA ILE A 219 -17.18 -22.30 -14.99
C ILE A 219 -16.74 -22.36 -16.46
N LEU A 220 -15.59 -21.79 -16.81
CA LEU A 220 -15.10 -21.74 -18.19
C LEU A 220 -13.78 -22.49 -18.41
N ASP A 221 -13.32 -23.30 -17.45
CA ASP A 221 -12.06 -24.04 -17.63
C ASP A 221 -12.27 -25.43 -18.23
N ASP A 222 -13.46 -26.04 -18.07
CA ASP A 222 -13.82 -27.34 -18.65
C ASP A 222 -15.26 -27.32 -19.18
N PRO A 223 -15.46 -27.30 -20.52
CA PRO A 223 -16.79 -27.25 -21.12
C PRO A 223 -17.58 -28.56 -20.96
N ARG A 224 -16.97 -29.65 -20.46
CA ARG A 224 -17.63 -30.94 -20.35
C ARG A 224 -18.70 -30.91 -19.25
N PRO A 225 -19.84 -31.61 -19.42
CA PRO A 225 -20.81 -31.82 -18.35
C PRO A 225 -20.16 -32.36 -17.08
N ALA A 226 -20.66 -31.97 -15.90
CA ALA A 226 -20.07 -32.34 -14.60
C ALA A 226 -19.83 -33.86 -14.43
N LYS A 227 -20.71 -34.70 -14.99
CA LYS A 227 -20.57 -36.17 -14.99
C LYS A 227 -19.34 -36.70 -15.74
N PHE A 228 -18.77 -35.90 -16.64
CA PHE A 228 -17.61 -36.23 -17.45
C PHE A 228 -16.36 -35.44 -17.05
N GLN A 229 -16.47 -34.52 -16.09
CA GLN A 229 -15.32 -33.79 -15.55
C GLN A 229 -14.53 -34.72 -14.61
N ASN A 230 -13.21 -34.71 -14.72
CA ASN A 230 -12.29 -35.43 -13.81
C ASN A 230 -12.59 -36.93 -13.61
N LEU A 231 -13.11 -37.61 -14.65
CA LEU A 231 -13.30 -39.06 -14.64
C LEU A 231 -11.99 -39.79 -14.29
N LYS A 232 -12.03 -40.63 -13.24
CA LYS A 232 -10.89 -41.49 -12.87
C LYS A 232 -10.55 -42.41 -14.06
N GLY A 233 -9.29 -42.40 -14.49
CA GLY A 233 -8.81 -43.20 -15.63
C GLY A 233 -9.09 -42.59 -17.01
N TYR A 234 -9.66 -41.38 -17.12
CA TYR A 234 -9.91 -40.75 -18.43
C TYR A 234 -8.64 -40.57 -19.27
N ASN A 235 -7.53 -40.20 -18.63
CA ASN A 235 -6.25 -40.07 -19.33
C ASN A 235 -5.76 -41.40 -19.89
N ASP A 236 -6.07 -42.51 -19.22
CA ASP A 236 -5.71 -43.86 -19.65
C ASP A 236 -6.62 -44.32 -20.78
N HIS A 237 -7.92 -44.06 -20.69
CA HIS A 237 -8.86 -44.26 -21.78
C HIS A 237 -8.45 -43.52 -23.05
N VAL A 238 -8.21 -42.20 -22.97
CA VAL A 238 -7.78 -41.40 -24.12
C VAL A 238 -6.44 -41.88 -24.66
N ARG A 239 -5.49 -42.27 -23.80
CA ARG A 239 -4.21 -42.85 -24.23
C ARG A 239 -4.42 -44.14 -25.01
N ASN A 240 -5.26 -45.05 -24.51
CA ASN A 240 -5.52 -46.35 -25.14
C ASN A 240 -6.27 -46.18 -26.47
N SER A 241 -7.27 -45.29 -26.54
CA SER A 241 -7.94 -44.95 -27.79
C SER A 241 -6.97 -44.40 -28.84
N LEU A 242 -6.05 -43.53 -28.43
CA LEU A 242 -5.04 -42.96 -29.32
C LEU A 242 -4.06 -44.02 -29.82
N ILE A 243 -3.55 -44.89 -28.93
CA ILE A 243 -2.66 -46.00 -29.30
C ILE A 243 -3.33 -46.91 -30.33
N ASN A 244 -4.60 -47.28 -30.10
CA ASN A 244 -5.34 -48.12 -31.03
C ASN A 244 -5.55 -47.42 -32.38
N PHE A 245 -5.93 -46.14 -32.39
CA PHE A 245 -6.09 -45.36 -33.62
C PHE A 245 -4.78 -45.25 -34.40
N CYS A 246 -3.66 -44.91 -33.76
CA CYS A 246 -2.34 -44.82 -34.39
C CYS A 246 -1.88 -46.18 -34.94
N SER A 247 -2.17 -47.27 -34.23
CA SER A 247 -1.92 -48.64 -34.72
C SER A 247 -2.68 -48.94 -36.02
N THR A 248 -3.97 -48.57 -36.09
CA THR A 248 -4.80 -48.82 -37.28
C THR A 248 -4.51 -47.87 -38.43
N SER A 249 -4.21 -46.60 -38.15
CA SER A 249 -4.01 -45.54 -39.16
C SER A 249 -2.55 -45.33 -39.57
N SER A 250 -1.61 -45.99 -38.90
CA SER A 250 -0.15 -45.77 -39.02
C SER A 250 0.30 -44.31 -38.78
N MET A 251 -0.55 -43.51 -38.14
CA MET A 251 -0.23 -42.14 -37.76
C MET A 251 0.66 -42.11 -36.51
N ASP A 252 1.57 -41.14 -36.43
CA ASP A 252 2.51 -41.03 -35.31
C ASP A 252 1.81 -40.66 -33.99
N ILE A 253 2.14 -41.39 -32.92
CA ILE A 253 1.65 -41.16 -31.56
C ILE A 253 2.02 -39.76 -31.05
N SER A 254 3.06 -39.14 -31.62
CA SER A 254 3.50 -37.78 -31.28
C SER A 254 2.45 -36.70 -31.57
N LEU A 255 1.46 -36.99 -32.43
CA LEU A 255 0.32 -36.09 -32.73
C LEU A 255 -0.39 -35.58 -31.48
N ARG A 256 -0.46 -36.37 -30.40
CA ARG A 256 -1.04 -35.92 -29.11
C ARG A 256 -0.34 -34.70 -28.52
N TYR A 257 0.96 -34.58 -28.71
CA TYR A 257 1.75 -33.47 -28.17
C TYR A 257 1.72 -32.23 -29.08
N ILE A 258 1.27 -32.39 -30.33
CA ILE A 258 1.07 -31.30 -31.28
C ILE A 258 -0.19 -30.50 -30.93
N TYR A 259 -1.20 -31.15 -30.34
CA TYR A 259 -2.43 -30.50 -29.91
C TYR A 259 -2.42 -30.24 -28.39
N PRO A 260 -2.07 -29.03 -27.92
CA PRO A 260 -2.21 -28.65 -26.53
C PRO A 260 -3.68 -28.68 -26.08
N LYS A 261 -3.97 -28.42 -24.79
CA LYS A 261 -5.35 -28.19 -24.30
C LYS A 261 -6.10 -27.32 -25.31
N ALA A 262 -7.33 -27.70 -25.65
CA ALA A 262 -8.15 -27.01 -26.62
C ALA A 262 -8.01 -25.49 -26.46
N ASP A 263 -7.35 -24.86 -27.44
CA ASP A 263 -7.21 -23.42 -27.44
C ASP A 263 -8.57 -22.86 -27.80
N LEU A 264 -9.20 -22.23 -26.82
CA LEU A 264 -10.51 -21.66 -26.99
C LEU A 264 -10.55 -20.61 -28.11
N GLN A 265 -9.45 -19.87 -28.31
CA GLN A 265 -9.41 -18.88 -29.38
C GLN A 265 -9.47 -19.56 -30.75
N ASN A 266 -8.73 -20.65 -30.95
CA ASN A 266 -8.80 -21.44 -32.17
C ASN A 266 -10.15 -22.15 -32.32
N ALA A 267 -10.72 -22.68 -31.22
CA ALA A 267 -12.05 -23.28 -31.25
C ALA A 267 -13.15 -22.30 -31.69
N VAL A 268 -13.06 -21.02 -31.28
CA VAL A 268 -13.98 -19.97 -31.75
C VAL A 268 -13.88 -19.73 -33.26
N HIS A 269 -12.69 -19.89 -33.84
CA HIS A 269 -12.46 -19.71 -35.29
C HIS A 269 -12.78 -20.97 -36.11
N ASP A 270 -12.69 -22.15 -35.50
CA ASP A 270 -12.85 -23.46 -36.16
C ASP A 270 -14.31 -23.97 -36.11
N HIS A 271 -15.14 -23.43 -35.21
CA HIS A 271 -16.55 -23.80 -35.05
C HIS A 271 -17.49 -22.75 -35.66
N ASP A 272 -17.25 -22.41 -36.93
CA ASP A 272 -18.05 -21.44 -37.72
C ASP A 272 -19.41 -22.02 -38.18
N TYR A 273 -19.60 -23.32 -38.05
CA TYR A 273 -20.79 -24.07 -38.43
C TYR A 273 -21.94 -24.05 -37.40
N LEU A 274 -21.76 -23.38 -36.25
CA LEU A 274 -22.80 -23.28 -35.22
C LEU A 274 -23.76 -22.11 -35.53
N GLU A 275 -25.05 -22.29 -35.19
CA GLU A 275 -26.06 -21.22 -35.33
C GLU A 275 -25.71 -19.94 -34.55
N ARG A 276 -24.90 -20.08 -33.49
CA ARG A 276 -24.38 -18.99 -32.68
C ARG A 276 -22.86 -19.07 -32.61
N PRO A 277 -22.15 -17.94 -32.48
CA PRO A 277 -20.71 -17.97 -32.22
C PRO A 277 -20.41 -18.88 -31.03
N PHE A 278 -19.38 -19.73 -31.14
CA PHE A 278 -19.02 -20.71 -30.12
C PHE A 278 -18.90 -20.12 -28.70
N ALA A 279 -18.40 -18.89 -28.58
CA ALA A 279 -18.31 -18.17 -27.31
C ALA A 279 -19.68 -17.90 -26.67
N GLU A 280 -20.70 -17.56 -27.48
CA GLU A 280 -22.07 -17.33 -27.01
C GLU A 280 -22.73 -18.64 -26.58
N TYR A 281 -22.63 -19.67 -27.43
CA TYR A 281 -23.11 -21.02 -27.10
C TYR A 281 -22.52 -21.52 -25.78
N TRP A 282 -21.23 -21.30 -25.57
CA TRP A 282 -20.57 -21.78 -24.36
C TRP A 282 -21.00 -21.00 -23.11
N ILE A 283 -21.12 -19.67 -23.19
CA ILE A 283 -21.59 -18.85 -22.08
C ILE A 283 -23.04 -19.23 -21.72
N ASP A 284 -23.91 -19.42 -22.71
CA ASP A 284 -25.31 -19.81 -22.49
C ASP A 284 -25.41 -21.16 -21.77
N ASN A 285 -24.62 -22.16 -22.20
CA ASN A 285 -24.58 -23.47 -21.55
C ASN A 285 -23.98 -23.42 -20.14
N ALA A 286 -22.91 -22.65 -19.94
CA ALA A 286 -22.24 -22.52 -18.66
C ALA A 286 -23.09 -21.77 -17.61
N LEU A 287 -23.99 -20.89 -18.06
CA LEU A 287 -24.89 -20.12 -17.20
C LEU A 287 -26.25 -20.80 -16.96
N LYS A 288 -26.57 -21.85 -17.72
CA LYS A 288 -27.82 -22.60 -17.62
C LYS A 288 -28.01 -23.11 -16.19
N VAL A 289 -29.16 -22.77 -15.60
CA VAL A 289 -29.50 -23.11 -14.22
C VAL A 289 -30.93 -23.61 -14.16
N THR A 290 -31.17 -24.62 -13.33
CA THR A 290 -32.53 -25.08 -13.00
C THR A 290 -33.14 -24.23 -11.88
N GLU A 291 -34.44 -24.34 -11.64
CA GLU A 291 -35.08 -23.65 -10.51
C GLU A 291 -34.48 -24.06 -9.16
N ASN A 292 -34.10 -25.34 -9.01
CA ASN A 292 -33.45 -25.84 -7.79
C ASN A 292 -32.08 -25.20 -7.61
N ASP A 293 -31.31 -25.03 -8.69
CA ASP A 293 -30.03 -24.33 -8.66
C ASP A 293 -30.22 -22.85 -8.31
N CYS A 294 -31.26 -22.20 -8.83
CA CYS A 294 -31.57 -20.80 -8.51
C CYS A 294 -31.84 -20.61 -7.01
N LYS A 295 -32.64 -21.51 -6.40
CA LYS A 295 -32.91 -21.52 -4.95
C LYS A 295 -31.64 -21.80 -4.15
N ALA A 296 -30.79 -22.71 -4.61
CA ALA A 296 -29.51 -23.01 -3.98
C ALA A 296 -28.54 -21.81 -4.01
N ILE A 297 -28.44 -21.13 -5.17
CA ILE A 297 -27.64 -19.92 -5.38
C ILE A 297 -28.12 -18.81 -4.45
N GLU A 298 -29.43 -18.57 -4.36
CA GLU A 298 -29.99 -17.58 -3.43
C GLU A 298 -29.55 -17.89 -2.00
N LYS A 299 -29.78 -19.13 -1.54
CA LYS A 299 -29.49 -19.55 -0.17
C LYS A 299 -28.00 -19.44 0.18
N CYS A 300 -27.10 -19.86 -0.71
CA CYS A 300 -25.66 -19.83 -0.45
C CYS A 300 -25.06 -18.42 -0.55
N THR A 301 -25.77 -17.47 -1.17
CA THR A 301 -25.29 -16.11 -1.38
C THR A 301 -25.97 -15.04 -0.52
N ARG A 302 -26.81 -15.42 0.46
CA ARG A 302 -27.50 -14.49 1.39
C ARG A 302 -26.59 -13.54 2.17
N LYS A 303 -25.32 -13.91 2.38
CA LYS A 303 -24.32 -13.05 3.01
C LYS A 303 -23.80 -11.94 2.07
N GLN A 304 -24.28 -11.90 0.83
CA GLN A 304 -23.99 -10.92 -0.22
C GLN A 304 -22.50 -10.57 -0.29
N SER A 305 -22.15 -9.31 0.01
CA SER A 305 -20.78 -8.78 -0.07
C SER A 305 -19.76 -9.44 0.86
N LYS A 306 -20.20 -10.25 1.84
CA LYS A 306 -19.32 -11.06 2.69
C LYS A 306 -19.08 -12.48 2.13
N CYS A 307 -19.73 -12.86 1.03
CA CYS A 307 -19.62 -14.17 0.41
C CYS A 307 -18.87 -14.12 -0.92
N ASN A 308 -17.82 -14.93 -1.07
CA ASN A 308 -17.07 -15.01 -2.33
C ASN A 308 -17.90 -15.60 -3.47
N GLU A 309 -18.78 -16.57 -3.18
CA GLU A 309 -19.68 -17.16 -4.18
C GLU A 309 -20.63 -16.11 -4.79
N TRP A 310 -21.06 -15.12 -3.99
CA TRP A 310 -21.89 -14.02 -4.49
C TRP A 310 -21.14 -13.20 -5.55
N PHE A 311 -19.85 -12.92 -5.35
CA PHE A 311 -19.02 -12.27 -6.37
C PHE A 311 -18.80 -13.15 -7.60
N ARG A 312 -18.61 -14.46 -7.42
CA ARG A 312 -18.40 -15.42 -8.51
C ARG A 312 -19.62 -15.49 -9.43
N HIS A 313 -20.81 -15.64 -8.88
CA HIS A 313 -22.05 -15.66 -9.67
C HIS A 313 -22.36 -14.32 -10.35
N ARG A 314 -22.00 -13.18 -9.74
CA ARG A 314 -22.21 -11.85 -10.33
C ARG A 314 -21.25 -11.50 -11.46
N LYS A 315 -20.07 -12.14 -11.52
CA LYS A 315 -19.06 -11.85 -12.54
C LYS A 315 -19.55 -12.16 -13.95
N TRP A 316 -20.31 -13.24 -14.09
CA TRP A 316 -20.83 -13.74 -15.38
C TRP A 316 -22.28 -13.34 -15.65
N ARG A 317 -22.90 -12.51 -14.80
CA ARG A 317 -24.30 -12.08 -14.95
C ARG A 317 -24.41 -10.55 -14.97
N LEU A 318 -25.33 -10.04 -15.76
CA LEU A 318 -25.69 -8.63 -15.79
C LEU A 318 -26.52 -8.30 -14.55
N THR A 319 -25.94 -7.49 -13.67
CA THR A 319 -26.55 -7.16 -12.37
C THR A 319 -27.38 -5.90 -12.42
N ALA A 320 -28.53 -5.91 -11.73
CA ALA A 320 -29.47 -4.78 -11.68
C ALA A 320 -28.79 -3.42 -11.38
N SER A 321 -27.84 -3.40 -10.44
CA SER A 321 -27.08 -2.20 -10.04
C SER A 321 -26.33 -1.50 -11.18
N ARG A 322 -26.01 -2.21 -12.27
CA ARG A 322 -25.26 -1.69 -13.42
C ARG A 322 -26.00 -1.84 -14.74
N PHE A 323 -27.20 -2.40 -14.72
CA PHE A 323 -28.01 -2.62 -15.91
C PHE A 323 -28.38 -1.30 -16.61
N GLY A 324 -28.58 -0.23 -15.83
CA GLY A 324 -28.81 1.12 -16.38
C GLY A 324 -27.67 1.67 -17.24
N GLU A 325 -26.43 1.22 -17.05
CA GLU A 325 -25.31 1.61 -17.92
C GLU A 325 -25.44 1.00 -19.32
N ILE A 326 -26.09 -0.16 -19.43
CA ILE A 326 -26.31 -0.91 -20.66
C ILE A 326 -27.50 -0.31 -21.41
N THR A 327 -28.61 -0.05 -20.72
CA THR A 327 -29.81 0.53 -21.35
C THR A 327 -29.59 1.95 -21.87
N ARG A 328 -28.72 2.73 -21.23
CA ARG A 328 -28.37 4.10 -21.64
C ARG A 328 -27.22 4.16 -22.64
N MET A 329 -26.74 3.02 -23.14
CA MET A 329 -25.61 2.98 -24.04
C MET A 329 -26.00 3.51 -25.43
N THR A 330 -25.28 4.53 -25.90
CA THR A 330 -25.39 5.04 -27.27
C THR A 330 -24.24 4.53 -28.14
N CYS A 331 -24.39 4.65 -29.47
CA CYS A 331 -23.34 4.30 -30.44
C CYS A 331 -22.00 5.01 -30.21
N ARG A 332 -21.98 6.14 -29.49
CA ARG A 332 -20.78 6.91 -29.16
C ARG A 332 -19.94 6.28 -28.05
N ARG A 333 -20.51 5.41 -27.21
CA ARG A 333 -19.80 4.79 -26.08
C ARG A 333 -19.07 3.53 -26.55
N ASN A 334 -17.81 3.39 -26.18
CA ASN A 334 -17.02 2.20 -26.53
C ASN A 334 -17.54 0.95 -25.79
N LYS A 335 -18.19 0.04 -26.52
CA LYS A 335 -18.78 -1.22 -26.02
C LYS A 335 -17.73 -2.08 -25.31
N ASN A 336 -16.55 -2.25 -25.92
CA ASN A 336 -15.48 -3.09 -25.37
C ASN A 336 -14.98 -2.58 -24.02
N LYS A 337 -14.85 -1.26 -23.87
CA LYS A 337 -14.44 -0.65 -22.59
C LYS A 337 -15.52 -0.85 -21.51
N LEU A 338 -16.80 -0.73 -21.88
CA LEU A 338 -17.91 -0.99 -20.95
C LEU A 338 -17.91 -2.44 -20.48
N CYS A 339 -17.82 -3.42 -21.40
CA CYS A 339 -17.75 -4.84 -21.07
C CYS A 339 -16.58 -5.16 -20.13
N LYS A 340 -15.38 -4.62 -20.42
CA LYS A 340 -14.21 -4.77 -19.53
C LYS A 340 -14.47 -4.21 -18.13
N THR A 341 -15.18 -3.09 -18.03
CA THR A 341 -15.53 -2.46 -16.75
C THR A 341 -16.61 -3.25 -16.01
N LEU A 342 -17.57 -3.86 -16.73
CA LEU A 342 -18.62 -4.72 -16.15
C LEU A 342 -18.02 -5.97 -15.51
N ILE A 343 -17.09 -6.62 -16.20
CA ILE A 343 -16.43 -7.86 -15.74
C ILE A 343 -15.44 -7.57 -14.60
N ASN A 344 -14.66 -6.49 -14.70
CA ASN A 344 -13.63 -6.13 -13.73
C ASN A 344 -14.05 -4.95 -12.87
N SER A 345 -15.00 -5.17 -11.95
CA SER A 345 -15.43 -4.13 -11.02
C SER A 345 -14.33 -3.81 -10.00
N HIS A 346 -13.88 -2.55 -9.97
CA HIS A 346 -12.96 -2.07 -8.94
C HIS A 346 -13.70 -1.80 -7.63
N LYS A 347 -13.03 -2.07 -6.50
CA LYS A 347 -13.57 -1.77 -5.16
C LYS A 347 -13.55 -0.25 -4.95
N ILE A 348 -14.72 0.39 -5.06
CA ILE A 348 -14.88 1.81 -4.78
C ILE A 348 -15.17 1.97 -3.29
N VAL A 349 -14.33 2.75 -2.60
CA VAL A 349 -14.54 3.13 -1.20
C VAL A 349 -14.74 4.63 -1.14
N ARG A 350 -15.96 5.07 -0.79
CA ARG A 350 -16.32 6.48 -0.58
C ARG A 350 -17.06 6.62 0.74
N LYS A 351 -16.93 7.76 1.42
CA LYS A 351 -17.59 8.03 2.71
C LYS A 351 -19.11 7.83 2.63
N CYS A 352 -19.76 8.31 1.56
CA CYS A 352 -21.20 8.13 1.36
C CYS A 352 -21.62 6.65 1.23
N LEU A 353 -20.80 5.82 0.58
CA LEU A 353 -21.06 4.38 0.45
C LEU A 353 -20.87 3.65 1.78
N LEU A 354 -19.90 4.07 2.60
CA LEU A 354 -19.70 3.53 3.94
C LEU A 354 -20.88 3.87 4.85
N HIS A 355 -21.37 5.11 4.78
CA HIS A 355 -22.57 5.54 5.48
C HIS A 355 -23.77 4.65 5.07
N GLY A 356 -24.02 4.48 3.76
CA GLY A 356 -25.09 3.58 3.28
C GLY A 356 -25.02 2.19 3.92
N LYS A 357 -23.87 1.53 3.87
CA LYS A 357 -23.66 0.19 4.46
C LYS A 357 -23.86 0.14 5.98
N GLN A 358 -23.53 1.22 6.70
CA GLN A 358 -23.67 1.26 8.16
C GLN A 358 -25.12 1.48 8.60
N PHE A 359 -25.89 2.25 7.82
CA PHE A 359 -27.25 2.64 8.18
C PHE A 359 -28.34 1.77 7.52
N GLU A 360 -27.99 0.92 6.55
CA GLU A 360 -28.90 0.00 5.88
C GLU A 360 -29.67 -0.90 6.87
N SER A 361 -29.00 -1.51 7.85
CA SER A 361 -29.67 -2.32 8.88
C SER A 361 -30.64 -1.52 9.75
N LYS A 362 -30.30 -0.27 10.07
CA LYS A 362 -31.18 0.64 10.82
C LYS A 362 -32.40 1.05 9.98
N ALA A 363 -32.21 1.25 8.67
CA ALA A 363 -33.29 1.57 7.76
C ALA A 363 -34.29 0.41 7.62
N ILE A 364 -33.79 -0.84 7.50
CA ILE A 364 -34.63 -2.04 7.47
C ILE A 364 -35.43 -2.16 8.77
N CYS A 365 -34.79 -2.03 9.94
CA CYS A 365 -35.49 -2.09 11.24
C CYS A 365 -36.61 -1.03 11.35
N LYS A 366 -36.36 0.18 10.86
CA LYS A 366 -37.38 1.25 10.83
C LYS A 366 -38.51 0.93 9.86
N PHE A 367 -38.21 0.34 8.71
CA PHE A 367 -39.20 -0.09 7.73
C PHE A 367 -40.11 -1.20 8.30
N GLU A 368 -39.50 -2.21 8.93
CA GLU A 368 -40.22 -3.30 9.61
C GLU A 368 -41.17 -2.76 10.68
N ALA A 369 -40.70 -1.81 11.50
CA ALA A 369 -41.52 -1.18 12.54
C ALA A 369 -42.67 -0.33 11.97
N GLN A 370 -42.45 0.38 10.85
CA GLN A 370 -43.47 1.24 10.25
C GLN A 370 -44.54 0.47 9.48
N LYS A 371 -44.17 -0.64 8.84
CA LYS A 371 -45.07 -1.43 8.00
C LYS A 371 -45.62 -2.67 8.69
N GLY A 372 -45.11 -3.03 9.87
CA GLY A 372 -45.55 -4.21 10.61
C GLY A 372 -45.16 -5.53 9.92
N VAL A 373 -44.14 -5.50 9.05
CA VAL A 373 -43.67 -6.65 8.28
C VAL A 373 -42.27 -7.06 8.72
N LYS A 374 -41.90 -8.32 8.49
CA LYS A 374 -40.53 -8.80 8.70
C LYS A 374 -39.80 -8.93 7.37
N CYS A 375 -38.58 -8.41 7.33
CA CYS A 375 -37.70 -8.49 6.17
C CYS A 375 -36.65 -9.57 6.36
N ARG A 376 -36.62 -10.55 5.46
CA ARG A 376 -35.57 -11.58 5.43
C ARG A 376 -34.39 -11.14 4.55
N PRO A 377 -33.15 -11.52 4.91
CA PRO A 377 -31.99 -11.27 4.07
C PRO A 377 -32.07 -12.09 2.78
N SER A 378 -31.63 -11.48 1.69
CA SER A 378 -31.73 -11.95 0.32
C SER A 378 -30.34 -12.25 -0.27
N GLY A 379 -30.26 -13.36 -1.02
CA GLY A 379 -29.10 -13.66 -1.85
C GLY A 379 -29.15 -13.03 -3.24
N LEU A 380 -28.48 -13.69 -4.19
CA LEU A 380 -28.60 -13.41 -5.61
C LEU A 380 -29.76 -14.22 -6.19
N PHE A 381 -30.73 -13.53 -6.76
CA PHE A 381 -31.82 -14.08 -7.55
C PHE A 381 -31.41 -14.17 -9.00
N VAL A 382 -31.67 -15.33 -9.60
CA VAL A 382 -31.44 -15.64 -11.01
C VAL A 382 -32.70 -16.31 -11.53
N ARG A 383 -33.07 -16.01 -12.78
CA ARG A 383 -34.23 -16.62 -13.44
C ARG A 383 -33.75 -17.67 -14.44
N PRO A 384 -34.32 -18.89 -14.47
CA PRO A 384 -33.94 -19.94 -15.43
C PRO A 384 -34.06 -19.51 -16.89
N ASP A 385 -35.13 -18.77 -17.25
CA ASP A 385 -35.36 -18.31 -18.63
C ASP A 385 -34.34 -17.27 -19.10
N PHE A 386 -33.75 -16.53 -18.16
CA PHE A 386 -32.78 -15.47 -18.45
C PHE A 386 -31.61 -15.57 -17.46
N PRO A 387 -30.78 -16.62 -17.59
CA PRO A 387 -29.75 -16.89 -16.61
C PRO A 387 -28.71 -15.78 -16.59
N PHE A 388 -28.42 -15.13 -17.72
CA PHE A 388 -27.48 -14.01 -17.77
C PHE A 388 -27.90 -12.79 -16.93
N LEU A 389 -29.12 -12.73 -16.39
CA LEU A 389 -29.57 -11.67 -15.48
C LEU A 389 -29.46 -12.09 -14.01
N GLY A 390 -29.12 -11.15 -13.14
CA GLY A 390 -29.14 -11.38 -11.70
C GLY A 390 -29.41 -10.12 -10.88
N ALA A 391 -30.11 -10.28 -9.75
CA ALA A 391 -30.41 -9.19 -8.84
C ALA A 391 -30.27 -9.64 -7.39
N SER A 392 -29.83 -8.75 -6.52
CA SER A 392 -29.88 -8.95 -5.07
C SER A 392 -30.73 -7.82 -4.50
N PRO A 393 -31.99 -8.08 -4.12
CA PRO A 393 -32.81 -7.08 -3.44
C PRO A 393 -32.22 -6.78 -2.06
N ASP A 394 -32.60 -5.66 -1.44
CA ASP A 394 -32.06 -5.27 -0.13
C ASP A 394 -32.68 -6.10 1.02
N GLY A 395 -33.93 -6.54 0.86
CA GLY A 395 -34.64 -7.45 1.76
C GLY A 395 -35.91 -7.97 1.09
N ILE A 396 -36.45 -9.06 1.60
CA ILE A 396 -37.69 -9.68 1.09
C ILE A 396 -38.73 -9.70 2.20
N VAL A 397 -39.97 -9.36 1.89
CA VAL A 397 -41.10 -9.52 2.80
C VAL A 397 -41.82 -10.84 2.47
N ASP A 398 -42.31 -11.52 3.50
CA ASP A 398 -43.07 -12.76 3.31
C ASP A 398 -44.37 -12.47 2.56
N GLY A 399 -44.48 -12.94 1.31
CA GLY A 399 -45.61 -12.70 0.40
C GLY A 399 -45.23 -12.26 -1.02
N ASP A 400 -43.98 -11.86 -1.25
CA ASP A 400 -43.56 -11.23 -2.52
C ASP A 400 -42.99 -12.19 -3.61
N PHE A 401 -42.87 -13.51 -3.36
CA PHE A 401 -42.25 -14.45 -4.30
C PHE A 401 -42.79 -15.87 -4.24
#